data_AF-A0A2N2S4I4-F1
#
_entry.id   AF-A0A2N2S4I4-F1
#
_cell.length_a   1.000
_cell.length_b   1.000
_cell.length_c   1.000
_cell.angle_alpha   90.00
_cell.angle_beta   90.00
_cell.angle_gamma   90.00
#
_symmetry.space_group_name_H-M   'P 1'
#
loop_
_entity.id
_entity.type
_entity.pdbx_description
1 polymer ?
#
loop_
_entity_poly.entity_id
_entity_poly.type
_entity_poly.pdbx_seq_one_letter_code
_entity_poly.pdbx_strand_id
1 'polypeptide(L)'
;MTHEHSQGGHSGHTHRHDHASTGNDTDPVCGMTVKPDSPYRVIHAGHEYRFCSAKCQGKFETDPARYLAPETSQPSTEPAPVPGTEYTCPMHPEIRQIGPGTCPKCGMTLEPVMPGLEDEDNPELVDFRR
;
A
#
# COMPACT_ATOMS: atom_id res chain seq x y z
N MET A 1 -1.86 35.07 -31.06
CA MET A 1 -2.69 33.98 -31.60
C MET A 1 -1.75 33.20 -32.52
N THR A 2 -1.18 32.04 -32.24
CA THR A 2 -1.45 30.89 -31.36
C THR A 2 -0.13 30.07 -31.36
N HIS A 3 0.48 29.80 -30.21
CA HIS A 3 1.59 28.83 -30.16
C HIS A 3 1.00 27.46 -29.82
N GLU A 4 1.02 26.57 -30.82
CA GLU A 4 0.57 25.18 -30.75
C GLU A 4 1.75 24.32 -30.30
N HIS A 5 1.70 23.79 -29.07
CA HIS A 5 2.64 22.76 -28.61
C HIS A 5 1.91 21.42 -28.60
N SER A 6 2.21 20.62 -29.63
CA SER A 6 1.65 19.30 -29.87
C SER A 6 2.54 18.22 -29.26
N GLN A 7 1.93 17.47 -28.34
CA GLN A 7 2.19 16.07 -27.98
C GLN A 7 3.44 15.72 -27.14
N GLY A 8 3.20 15.52 -25.85
CA GLY A 8 4.06 14.75 -24.95
C GLY A 8 3.26 14.33 -23.72
N GLY A 9 2.85 13.06 -23.65
CA GLY A 9 2.04 12.57 -22.54
C GLY A 9 1.76 11.08 -22.63
N HIS A 10 2.79 10.26 -22.42
CA HIS A 10 2.62 8.86 -22.03
C HIS A 10 1.92 8.86 -20.66
N SER A 11 0.59 8.78 -20.70
CA SER A 11 -0.23 8.63 -19.51
C SER A 11 0.01 7.23 -18.97
N GLY A 12 0.82 7.16 -17.90
CA GLY A 12 1.01 5.95 -17.11
C GLY A 12 -0.35 5.35 -16.76
N HIS A 13 -0.52 4.10 -17.13
CA HIS A 13 -1.72 3.34 -16.84
C HIS A 13 -1.89 3.26 -15.31
N THR A 14 -2.81 4.05 -14.78
CA THR A 14 -3.33 3.88 -13.44
C THR A 14 -4.17 2.60 -13.46
N HIS A 15 -3.58 1.49 -13.03
CA HIS A 15 -4.36 0.31 -12.66
C HIS A 15 -5.13 0.62 -11.38
N ARG A 16 -6.22 1.40 -11.53
CA ARG A 16 -7.32 1.44 -10.58
C ARG A 16 -7.92 0.04 -10.60
N HIS A 17 -7.47 -0.81 -9.69
CA HIS A 17 -8.18 -2.04 -9.37
C HIS A 17 -9.46 -1.65 -8.61
N ASP A 18 -10.45 -1.20 -9.38
CA ASP A 18 -11.84 -1.25 -9.00
C ASP A 18 -12.13 -2.74 -8.76
N HIS A 19 -12.09 -3.19 -7.50
CA HIS A 19 -12.49 -4.54 -7.13
C HIS A 19 -14.02 -4.62 -7.16
N ALA A 20 -14.58 -4.37 -8.35
CA ALA A 20 -15.95 -4.66 -8.67
C ALA A 20 -16.11 -6.18 -8.61
N SER A 21 -16.65 -6.64 -7.48
CA SER A 21 -17.14 -8.00 -7.27
C SER A 21 -18.23 -8.31 -8.30
N THR A 22 -17.82 -8.71 -9.50
CA THR A 22 -18.74 -9.18 -10.54
C THR A 22 -18.13 -10.39 -11.26
N GLY A 23 -18.34 -11.57 -10.68
CA GLY A 23 -18.56 -12.80 -11.45
C GLY A 23 -17.36 -13.68 -11.79
N ASN A 24 -16.13 -13.37 -11.38
CA ASN A 24 -15.00 -14.28 -11.56
C ASN A 24 -14.26 -14.52 -10.22
N ASP A 25 -14.03 -15.79 -9.89
CA ASP A 25 -13.27 -16.20 -8.70
C ASP A 25 -11.79 -15.93 -8.95
N THR A 26 -11.07 -15.37 -7.98
CA THR A 26 -9.64 -15.02 -8.14
C THR A 26 -8.80 -16.01 -7.34
N ASP A 27 -7.76 -16.57 -7.98
CA ASP A 27 -6.82 -17.48 -7.32
C ASP A 27 -5.98 -16.71 -6.30
N PRO A 28 -6.06 -17.01 -4.99
CA PRO A 28 -5.32 -16.26 -3.95
C PRO A 28 -3.81 -16.53 -3.98
N VAL A 29 -3.33 -17.54 -4.72
CA VAL A 29 -1.91 -17.89 -4.81
C VAL A 29 -1.19 -17.09 -5.89
N CYS A 30 -1.88 -16.75 -6.99
CA CYS A 30 -1.26 -16.09 -8.15
C CYS A 30 -1.99 -14.85 -8.64
N GLY A 31 -3.17 -14.52 -8.08
CA GLY A 31 -3.98 -13.38 -8.49
C GLY A 31 -4.63 -13.54 -9.87
N MET A 32 -4.56 -14.72 -10.48
CA MET A 32 -5.16 -14.96 -11.79
C MET A 32 -6.66 -15.21 -11.65
N THR A 33 -7.42 -14.68 -12.61
CA THR A 33 -8.85 -14.96 -12.74
C THR A 33 -9.09 -16.44 -13.05
N VAL A 34 -9.85 -17.11 -12.20
CA VAL A 34 -10.19 -18.54 -12.32
C VAL A 34 -11.56 -18.68 -12.96
N LYS A 35 -11.68 -19.69 -13.83
CA LYS A 35 -12.97 -20.06 -14.43
C LYS A 35 -13.86 -20.69 -13.36
N PRO A 36 -15.18 -20.42 -13.37
CA PRO A 36 -16.10 -20.98 -12.38
C PRO A 36 -16.19 -22.52 -12.43
N ASP A 37 -15.86 -23.13 -13.56
CA ASP A 37 -15.84 -24.58 -13.81
C ASP A 37 -14.50 -25.25 -13.43
N SER A 38 -13.59 -24.54 -12.76
CA SER A 38 -12.28 -25.11 -12.39
C SER A 38 -12.46 -26.31 -11.46
N PRO A 39 -11.86 -27.48 -11.75
CA PRO A 39 -11.89 -28.64 -10.88
C PRO A 39 -11.02 -28.47 -9.63
N TYR A 40 -10.12 -27.48 -9.61
CA TYR A 40 -9.19 -27.22 -8.52
C TYR A 40 -9.81 -26.26 -7.49
N ARG A 41 -10.30 -26.81 -6.38
CA ARG A 41 -11.00 -26.08 -5.33
C ARG A 41 -10.73 -26.68 -3.95
N VAL A 42 -10.67 -25.83 -2.93
CA VAL A 42 -10.43 -26.23 -1.54
C VAL A 42 -11.36 -25.45 -0.63
N ILE A 43 -11.95 -26.12 0.35
CA ILE A 43 -12.72 -25.47 1.40
C ILE A 43 -11.80 -25.22 2.59
N HIS A 44 -11.60 -23.96 2.96
CA HIS A 44 -10.82 -23.57 4.13
C HIS A 44 -11.63 -22.60 5.00
N ALA A 45 -11.72 -22.87 6.30
CA ALA A 45 -12.52 -22.09 7.25
C ALA A 45 -14.00 -21.88 6.84
N GLY A 46 -14.57 -22.81 6.05
CA GLY A 46 -15.93 -22.71 5.52
C GLY A 46 -16.07 -21.88 4.24
N HIS A 47 -14.97 -21.36 3.69
CA HIS A 47 -14.94 -20.66 2.41
C HIS A 47 -14.37 -21.57 1.31
N GLU A 48 -15.06 -21.66 0.18
CA GLU A 48 -14.54 -22.33 -1.02
C GLU A 48 -13.59 -21.37 -1.76
N TYR A 49 -12.36 -21.80 -1.97
CA TYR A 49 -11.35 -21.11 -2.78
C TYR A 49 -11.10 -21.91 -4.05
N ARG A 50 -11.07 -21.23 -5.21
CA ARG A 50 -10.76 -21.87 -6.50
C ARG A 50 -9.37 -21.48 -6.98
N PHE A 51 -8.75 -22.40 -7.71
CA PHE A 51 -7.37 -22.26 -8.19
C PHE A 51 -7.30 -22.44 -9.70
N CYS A 52 -6.34 -21.77 -10.33
CA CYS A 52 -6.12 -21.86 -11.77
C CYS A 52 -5.46 -23.19 -12.18
N SER A 53 -4.83 -23.90 -11.23
CA SER A 53 -4.06 -25.12 -11.48
C SER A 53 -3.83 -25.94 -10.22
N ALA A 54 -3.55 -27.24 -10.37
CA ALA A 54 -3.20 -28.14 -9.26
C ALA A 54 -2.00 -27.64 -8.42
N LYS A 55 -1.05 -26.94 -9.06
CA LYS A 55 0.11 -26.36 -8.36
C LYS A 55 -0.29 -25.23 -7.39
N CYS A 56 -1.25 -24.39 -7.76
CA CYS A 56 -1.76 -23.34 -6.88
C CYS A 56 -2.55 -23.95 -5.73
N GLN A 57 -3.41 -24.93 -6.04
CA GLN A 57 -4.12 -25.69 -5.01
C GLN A 57 -3.16 -26.30 -3.97
N GLY A 58 -2.13 -27.04 -4.40
CA GLY A 58 -1.20 -27.69 -3.46
C GLY A 58 -0.39 -26.69 -2.62
N LYS A 59 -0.04 -25.53 -3.17
CA LYS A 59 0.60 -24.44 -2.40
C LYS A 59 -0.33 -23.92 -1.32
N PHE A 60 -1.59 -23.67 -1.67
CA PHE A 60 -2.61 -23.22 -0.73
C PHE A 60 -2.89 -24.26 0.35
N GLU A 61 -2.92 -25.55 0.03
CA GLU A 61 -3.07 -26.61 1.04
C GLU A 61 -1.87 -26.71 1.98
N THR A 62 -0.66 -26.43 1.47
CA THR A 62 0.57 -26.45 2.27
C THR A 62 0.61 -25.30 3.28
N ASP A 63 0.23 -24.10 2.86
CA ASP A 63 0.24 -22.93 3.72
C ASP A 63 -0.87 -21.95 3.33
N PRO A 64 -2.13 -22.21 3.73
CA PRO A 64 -3.26 -21.39 3.34
C PRO A 64 -3.18 -20.01 4.00
N ALA A 65 -2.65 -19.94 5.22
CA ALA A 65 -2.52 -18.69 5.97
C ALA A 65 -1.68 -17.64 5.22
N ARG A 66 -0.66 -18.04 4.45
CA ARG A 66 0.15 -17.12 3.63
C ARG A 66 -0.63 -16.45 2.51
N TYR A 67 -1.65 -17.13 1.97
CA TYR A 67 -2.45 -16.65 0.85
C TYR A 67 -3.80 -16.07 1.28
N LEU A 68 -4.27 -16.47 2.46
CA LEU A 68 -5.50 -15.96 3.10
C LEU A 68 -5.25 -14.79 4.01
N ALA A 69 -4.01 -14.49 4.36
CA ALA A 69 -3.67 -13.21 4.96
C ALA A 69 -4.09 -12.14 3.94
N PRO A 70 -5.18 -11.41 4.22
CA PRO A 70 -5.57 -10.35 3.32
C PRO A 70 -4.43 -9.33 3.36
N GLU A 71 -3.97 -9.00 2.17
CA GLU A 71 -3.53 -7.64 1.93
C GLU A 71 -4.49 -6.65 2.67
N THR A 72 -4.15 -5.83 3.67
CA THR A 72 -2.85 -5.22 4.00
C THR A 72 -1.91 -5.30 2.83
N SER A 73 -2.39 -4.86 1.67
CA SER A 73 -1.49 -4.60 0.56
C SER A 73 -0.62 -3.49 1.10
N GLN A 74 0.68 -3.81 1.21
CA GLN A 74 1.79 -3.05 1.78
C GLN A 74 2.23 -3.46 3.19
N PRO A 75 3.54 -3.74 3.39
CA PRO A 75 4.19 -3.43 4.65
C PRO A 75 4.23 -1.90 4.78
N SER A 76 3.09 -1.27 5.09
CA SER A 76 3.10 0.08 5.63
C SER A 76 3.44 -0.02 7.11
N THR A 77 4.74 -0.17 7.36
CA THR A 77 5.35 0.49 8.50
C THR A 77 5.31 1.99 8.20
N GLU A 78 4.13 2.59 8.24
CA GLU A 78 3.98 4.03 8.35
C GLU A 78 2.97 4.24 9.48
N PRO A 79 3.37 4.85 10.60
CA PRO A 79 2.45 5.14 11.69
C PRO A 79 1.32 6.00 11.11
N ALA A 80 0.08 5.60 11.37
CA ALA A 80 -1.10 6.32 10.92
C ALA A 80 -0.92 7.82 11.15
N PRO A 81 -1.17 8.69 10.14
CA PRO A 81 -0.96 10.13 10.29
C PRO A 81 -1.83 10.60 11.44
N VAL A 82 -1.20 11.03 12.53
CA VAL A 82 -1.92 11.63 13.63
C VAL A 82 -2.58 12.91 13.09
N PRO A 83 -3.89 13.11 13.30
CA PRO A 83 -4.54 14.35 12.88
C PRO A 83 -3.86 15.50 13.62
N GLY A 84 -3.08 16.30 12.91
CA GLY A 84 -2.24 17.35 13.51
C GLY A 84 -0.74 17.28 13.19
N THR A 85 -0.24 16.24 12.49
CA THR A 85 1.15 16.24 12.02
C THR A 85 1.40 17.39 11.04
N GLU A 86 2.41 18.20 11.32
CA GLU A 86 2.89 19.25 10.43
C GLU A 86 3.80 18.62 9.36
N TYR A 87 3.54 18.89 8.09
CA TYR A 87 4.34 18.44 6.96
C TYR A 87 5.08 19.64 6.36
N THR A 88 6.37 19.46 6.04
CA THR A 88 7.26 20.49 5.50
C THR A 88 7.86 20.08 4.15
N CYS A 89 8.18 21.05 3.29
CA CYS A 89 8.85 20.78 2.02
C CYS A 89 10.37 20.78 2.20
N PRO A 90 11.11 19.75 1.75
CA PRO A 90 12.58 19.70 1.89
C PRO A 90 13.31 20.85 1.17
N MET A 91 12.70 21.39 0.11
CA MET A 91 13.26 22.50 -0.67
C MET A 91 12.73 23.88 -0.26
N HIS A 92 11.59 23.94 0.45
CA HIS A 92 10.92 25.18 0.81
C HIS A 92 10.44 25.09 2.27
N PRO A 93 11.33 25.23 3.27
CA PRO A 93 11.01 25.01 4.68
C PRO A 93 9.99 26.02 5.25
N GLU A 94 9.71 27.10 4.52
CA GLU A 94 8.63 28.05 4.80
C GLU A 94 7.23 27.49 4.53
N ILE A 95 7.13 26.37 3.80
CA ILE A 95 5.86 25.71 3.48
C ILE A 95 5.59 24.64 4.53
N ARG A 96 4.70 24.95 5.47
CA ARG A 96 4.22 24.06 6.54
C ARG A 96 2.71 23.91 6.44
N GLN A 97 2.21 22.69 6.48
CA GLN A 97 0.76 22.41 6.48
C GLN A 97 0.39 21.24 7.39
N ILE A 98 -0.84 21.23 7.88
CA ILE A 98 -1.37 20.13 8.69
C ILE A 98 -1.93 19.06 7.75
N GLY A 99 -1.28 17.89 7.73
CA GLY A 99 -1.66 16.77 6.87
C GLY A 99 -0.83 16.61 5.58
N PRO A 100 -0.95 15.46 4.90
CA PRO A 100 -0.20 15.17 3.70
C PRO A 100 -0.66 16.07 2.54
N GLY A 101 0.30 16.51 1.72
CA GLY A 101 0.01 17.34 0.55
C GLY A 101 1.23 17.60 -0.32
N THR A 102 1.04 18.45 -1.32
CA THR A 102 2.07 18.83 -2.29
C THR A 102 2.48 20.29 -2.09
N CYS A 103 3.78 20.57 -2.18
CA CYS A 103 4.32 21.91 -2.10
C CYS A 103 3.84 22.77 -3.28
N PRO A 104 3.17 23.91 -3.06
CA PRO A 104 2.70 24.79 -4.15
C PRO A 104 3.84 25.56 -4.84
N LYS A 105 5.05 25.60 -4.25
CA LYS A 105 6.22 26.26 -4.84
C LYS A 105 6.96 25.37 -5.85
N CYS A 106 7.08 24.05 -5.58
CA CYS A 106 7.87 23.14 -6.42
C CYS A 106 7.18 21.84 -6.84
N GLY A 107 5.95 21.59 -6.40
CA GLY A 107 5.20 20.40 -6.77
C GLY A 107 5.69 19.10 -6.11
N MET A 108 6.63 19.15 -5.17
CA MET A 108 7.08 17.97 -4.43
C MET A 108 6.16 17.63 -3.26
N THR A 109 6.02 16.35 -2.95
CA THR A 109 5.31 15.86 -1.76
C THR A 109 5.97 16.39 -0.49
N LEU A 110 5.16 16.74 0.51
CA LEU A 110 5.65 17.21 1.80
C LEU A 110 5.97 16.04 2.73
N GLU A 111 6.99 16.23 3.56
CA GLU A 111 7.47 15.22 4.51
C GLU A 111 6.95 15.54 5.91
N PRO A 112 6.48 14.54 6.68
CA PRO A 112 5.98 14.73 8.03
C PRO A 112 7.13 15.16 8.95
N VAL A 113 6.98 16.33 9.56
CA VAL A 113 7.76 16.69 10.75
C VAL A 113 7.11 15.94 11.90
N MET A 114 7.73 14.83 12.31
CA MET A 114 7.31 14.14 13.52
C MET A 114 7.34 15.16 14.68
N PRO A 115 6.22 15.43 15.37
CA PRO A 115 6.29 16.19 16.61
C PRO A 115 7.19 15.38 17.54
N GLY A 116 8.34 15.94 17.87
CA GLY A 116 9.40 15.23 18.57
C GLY A 116 8.85 14.54 19.81
N LEU A 117 8.83 13.22 19.79
CA LEU A 117 8.84 12.38 20.99
C LEU A 117 10.24 12.44 21.63
N GLU A 118 10.87 13.62 21.62
CA GLU A 118 12.26 13.84 22.00
C GLU A 118 12.40 14.21 23.48
N ASP A 119 11.34 14.10 24.28
CA ASP A 119 11.40 14.35 25.71
C ASP A 119 10.59 13.29 26.48
N GLU A 120 10.90 11.99 26.38
CA GLU A 120 10.53 11.09 27.50
C GLU A 120 11.24 9.73 27.68
N ASP A 121 12.14 9.21 26.83
CA ASP A 121 12.81 7.94 27.21
C ASP A 121 14.14 7.68 26.47
N ASN A 122 15.26 8.08 27.07
CA ASN A 122 16.55 7.43 26.81
C ASN A 122 17.28 7.17 28.15
N PRO A 123 16.75 6.26 28.99
CA PRO A 123 17.41 5.87 30.24
C PRO A 123 18.78 5.23 30.00
N GLU A 124 19.02 4.64 28.82
CA GLU A 124 20.26 3.94 28.49
C GLU A 124 21.49 4.88 28.47
N LEU A 125 21.33 6.19 28.25
CA LEU A 125 22.47 7.13 28.22
C LEU A 125 22.98 7.54 29.61
N VAL A 126 22.16 7.34 30.66
CA VAL A 126 22.50 7.76 32.04
C VAL A 126 23.46 6.76 32.69
N ASP A 127 23.37 5.48 32.34
CA ASP A 127 24.17 4.41 32.93
C ASP A 127 25.62 4.35 32.41
N PHE A 128 25.92 4.89 31.23
CA PHE A 128 27.29 4.93 30.69
C PHE A 128 28.15 6.10 31.21
N ARG A 129 27.60 6.97 32.05
CA ARG A 129 28.30 8.13 32.64
C ARG A 129 28.52 7.98 34.15
N ARG A 130 28.58 6.75 34.66
CA ARG A 130 28.96 6.41 36.03
C ARG A 130 30.26 5.65 36.10
#